data_AF-A0AA42Y6A0-F1
#
_entry.id   AF-A0AA42Y6A0-F1
#
_cell.length_a   1.000
_cell.length_b   1.000
_cell.length_c   1.000
_cell.angle_alpha   90.00
_cell.angle_beta   90.00
_cell.angle_gamma   90.00
#
_symmetry.space_group_name_H-M   'P 1'
#
loop_
_entity.id
_entity.type
_entity.pdbx_description
1 polymer ?
#
loop_
_entity_poly.entity_id
_entity_poly.type
_entity_poly.pdbx_seq_one_letter_code
_entity_poly.pdbx_strand_id
1 'polypeptide(L)'
;MTERLDLLKIAQEEQSGDLFKLLDSTYKRSKIQLRGISDAIIWEGGNQYGNVRPVAHSFTDMFALNGTLMALDILGLPFLGVPMMAQFRHDTKLASLEWFGKLDYTSIKWSTAGDFMVNENGKKVVVFGKSANAPLRTAAGVYCNVRPYGTITNVRFMPGLPYSQDGKKFRVDRDTGNIHSEMNTPGVRMAYAVRLFLKMVHETGQIGRVATKPTQAQEDAVNAGIVRWLVQGTKFELKRRYSVDAYAEHKANVDAIVALLPKDFKAGMENWGGEINEHISDTNFGILLHDMYQQRDVVVYSTDLDGDRLTDLMADAPDVLRGWGQRILDHVKASADMKKVWKEMRFTMTNGKDMTSVMYRMEGEPIFEQTLGSADAMLLRLLAGDETVGGEKQPYDPRIHFVLINEAYKAANPGNKELAGWLDAQLETFDKIYGGKRPRYIEGYNKLKEAIKPWGK
;
A
#
# COMPACT_ATOMS: atom_id res chain seq x y z
N MET A 1 -35.01 -4.46 -9.07
CA MET A 1 -33.55 -4.48 -9.31
C MET A 1 -33.01 -3.11 -8.97
N THR A 2 -31.86 -3.01 -8.30
CA THR A 2 -31.17 -1.70 -8.21
C THR A 2 -30.73 -1.31 -9.62
N GLU A 3 -30.90 -0.04 -9.97
CA GLU A 3 -30.41 0.50 -11.23
C GLU A 3 -28.90 0.25 -11.34
N ARG A 4 -28.45 -0.27 -12.49
CA ARG A 4 -27.03 -0.56 -12.74
C ARG A 4 -26.32 0.76 -13.02
N LEU A 5 -25.07 0.89 -12.58
CA LEU A 5 -24.24 2.02 -13.00
C LEU A 5 -23.87 1.89 -14.49
N ASP A 6 -23.90 3.01 -15.20
CA ASP A 6 -23.35 3.09 -16.54
C ASP A 6 -21.82 3.32 -16.46
N LEU A 7 -21.08 2.22 -16.35
CA LEU A 7 -19.63 2.23 -16.24
C LEU A 7 -18.95 2.83 -17.49
N LEU A 8 -19.56 2.73 -18.68
CA LEU A 8 -19.02 3.34 -19.88
C LEU A 8 -19.20 4.86 -19.84
N LYS A 9 -20.36 5.34 -19.38
CA LYS A 9 -20.61 6.76 -19.18
C LYS A 9 -19.66 7.36 -18.14
N ILE A 10 -19.42 6.65 -17.03
CA ILE A 10 -18.42 7.06 -16.02
C ILE A 10 -17.03 7.19 -16.67
N ALA A 11 -16.62 6.23 -17.50
CA ALA A 11 -15.33 6.28 -18.20
C ALA A 11 -15.22 7.50 -19.15
N GLN A 12 -16.30 7.82 -19.86
CA GLN A 12 -16.36 8.97 -20.78
C GLN A 12 -16.29 10.30 -20.05
N GLU A 13 -17.05 10.45 -18.96
CA GLU A 13 -17.06 11.66 -18.13
C GLU A 13 -15.71 11.86 -17.42
N GLU A 14 -15.07 10.77 -16.99
CA GLU A 14 -13.73 10.84 -16.42
C GLU A 14 -12.68 11.29 -17.44
N GLN A 15 -12.71 10.74 -18.66
CA GLN A 15 -11.72 11.07 -19.69
C GLN A 15 -11.83 12.51 -20.21
N SER A 16 -13.05 13.05 -20.36
CA SER A 16 -13.25 14.32 -21.06
C SER A 16 -14.50 15.12 -20.68
N GLY A 17 -15.27 14.68 -19.68
CA GLY A 17 -16.54 15.30 -19.31
C GLY A 17 -16.57 15.94 -17.92
N ASP A 18 -17.78 16.06 -17.39
CA ASP A 18 -18.12 16.59 -16.07
C ASP A 18 -18.48 15.46 -15.11
N LEU A 19 -17.43 14.77 -14.65
CA LEU A 19 -17.56 13.69 -13.69
C LEU A 19 -18.20 14.15 -12.37
N PHE A 20 -17.99 15.39 -11.92
CA PHE A 20 -18.55 15.87 -10.66
C PHE A 20 -20.07 15.94 -10.73
N LYS A 21 -20.60 16.49 -11.83
CA LYS A 21 -22.04 16.50 -12.07
C LYS A 21 -22.61 15.09 -12.16
N LEU A 22 -21.91 14.15 -12.81
CA LEU A 22 -22.34 12.75 -12.85
C LEU A 22 -22.39 12.14 -11.44
N LEU A 23 -21.31 12.29 -10.66
CA LEU A 23 -21.24 11.77 -9.29
C LEU A 23 -22.28 12.43 -8.37
N ASP A 24 -22.58 13.72 -8.55
CA ASP A 24 -23.64 14.41 -7.80
C ASP A 24 -25.05 13.98 -8.16
N SER A 25 -25.26 13.52 -9.39
CA SER A 25 -26.51 12.90 -9.79
C SER A 25 -26.67 11.46 -9.29
N THR A 26 -25.55 10.79 -8.99
CA THR A 26 -25.52 9.37 -8.60
C THR A 26 -25.46 9.18 -7.07
N TYR A 27 -24.70 10.03 -6.38
CA TYR A 27 -24.39 9.91 -4.96
C TYR A 27 -24.71 11.20 -4.20
N LYS A 28 -25.00 11.03 -2.92
CA LYS A 28 -25.30 12.16 -2.04
C LYS A 28 -24.01 12.77 -1.51
N ARG A 29 -23.96 14.10 -1.37
CA ARG A 29 -22.90 14.80 -0.64
C ARG A 29 -22.96 14.45 0.85
N SER A 30 -21.84 14.01 1.41
CA SER A 30 -21.75 13.68 2.83
C SER A 30 -21.77 14.94 3.69
N LYS A 31 -22.29 14.81 4.90
CA LYS A 31 -22.24 15.86 5.93
C LYS A 31 -20.95 15.80 6.76
N ILE A 32 -20.13 14.77 6.57
CA ILE A 32 -18.87 14.59 7.30
C ILE A 32 -17.93 15.74 6.94
N GLN A 33 -17.40 16.40 7.97
CA GLN A 33 -16.41 17.46 7.83
C GLN A 33 -15.04 16.97 8.33
N LEU A 34 -14.00 17.42 7.66
CA LEU A 34 -12.63 17.07 7.98
C LEU A 34 -12.02 18.07 8.93
N ARG A 35 -11.08 17.60 9.74
CA ARG A 35 -10.39 18.47 10.71
C ARG A 35 -9.64 19.58 9.98
N GLY A 36 -10.10 20.82 10.20
CA GLY A 36 -9.52 22.02 9.60
C GLY A 36 -9.82 22.21 8.11
N ILE A 37 -10.74 21.45 7.51
CA ILE A 37 -11.06 21.53 6.07
C ILE A 37 -12.58 21.41 5.89
N SER A 38 -13.24 22.55 5.68
CA SER A 38 -14.71 22.68 5.64
C SER A 38 -15.32 22.57 4.24
N ASP A 39 -14.51 22.70 3.19
CA ASP A 39 -14.89 22.66 1.78
C ASP A 39 -14.58 21.30 1.12
N ALA A 40 -14.28 20.29 1.93
CA ALA A 40 -13.98 18.95 1.45
C ALA A 40 -15.18 18.33 0.73
N ILE A 41 -14.91 17.84 -0.48
CA ILE A 41 -15.89 17.23 -1.35
C ILE A 41 -15.93 15.74 -1.02
N ILE A 42 -17.01 15.29 -0.38
CA ILE A 42 -17.19 13.87 0.01
C ILE A 42 -18.57 13.41 -0.47
N TRP A 43 -18.62 12.23 -1.09
CA TRP A 43 -19.85 11.52 -1.42
C TRP A 43 -20.11 10.40 -0.42
N GLU A 44 -21.36 10.01 -0.23
CA GLU A 44 -21.76 8.82 0.53
C GLU A 44 -22.69 7.93 -0.31
N GLY A 45 -22.55 6.62 -0.16
CA GLY A 45 -23.37 5.64 -0.87
C GLY A 45 -23.37 4.27 -0.20
N GLY A 46 -24.03 3.31 -0.85
CA GLY A 46 -24.18 1.94 -0.33
C GLY A 46 -25.30 1.78 0.71
N ASN A 47 -25.37 0.60 1.32
CA ASN A 47 -26.40 0.22 2.30
C ASN A 47 -25.86 0.31 3.73
N GLN A 48 -26.58 0.98 4.63
CA GLN A 48 -26.22 1.13 6.06
C GLN A 48 -26.62 -0.08 6.92
N TYR A 49 -27.05 -1.19 6.31
CA TYR A 49 -27.46 -2.41 7.00
C TYR A 49 -26.37 -2.95 7.94
N GLY A 50 -26.80 -3.40 9.12
CA GLY A 50 -25.93 -4.04 10.10
C GLY A 50 -24.93 -3.11 10.80
N ASN A 51 -25.12 -1.78 10.71
CA ASN A 51 -24.21 -0.78 11.29
C ASN A 51 -22.75 -0.96 10.84
N VAL A 52 -22.53 -1.42 9.61
CA VAL A 52 -21.20 -1.55 9.04
C VAL A 52 -20.55 -0.16 8.94
N ARG A 53 -19.41 0.01 9.59
CA ARG A 53 -18.59 1.23 9.50
C ARG A 53 -18.13 1.39 8.05
N PRO A 54 -18.36 2.55 7.43
CA PRO A 54 -17.95 2.78 6.05
C PRO A 54 -16.43 2.85 5.94
N VAL A 55 -15.93 2.50 4.76
CA VAL A 55 -14.55 2.75 4.34
C VAL A 55 -14.52 3.99 3.47
N ALA A 56 -13.47 4.80 3.57
CA ALA A 56 -13.26 5.95 2.70
C ALA A 56 -12.49 5.54 1.44
N HIS A 57 -13.12 5.65 0.28
CA HIS A 57 -12.54 5.29 -1.00
C HIS A 57 -12.02 6.52 -1.71
N SER A 58 -10.72 6.53 -1.99
CA SER A 58 -10.19 7.44 -3.00
C SER A 58 -10.78 7.11 -4.37
N PHE A 59 -11.46 8.09 -4.94
CA PHE A 59 -11.80 8.13 -6.35
C PHE A 59 -10.56 8.64 -7.07
N THR A 60 -9.60 7.73 -7.26
CA THR A 60 -8.36 7.93 -8.01
C THR A 60 -8.67 7.79 -9.49
N ASP A 61 -8.03 8.60 -10.33
CA ASP A 61 -8.36 8.80 -11.73
C ASP A 61 -8.45 7.54 -12.61
N MET A 62 -9.01 7.75 -13.80
CA MET A 62 -9.04 6.80 -14.90
C MET A 62 -9.76 5.49 -14.53
N PHE A 63 -9.16 4.35 -14.86
CA PHE A 63 -9.77 3.05 -14.61
C PHE A 63 -9.85 2.72 -13.12
N ALA A 64 -8.99 3.29 -12.27
CA ALA A 64 -9.03 3.03 -10.83
C ALA A 64 -10.35 3.50 -10.20
N LEU A 65 -10.85 4.67 -10.62
CA LEU A 65 -12.16 5.19 -10.27
C LEU A 65 -13.25 4.22 -10.73
N ASN A 66 -13.22 3.88 -12.02
CA ASN A 66 -14.26 3.06 -12.64
C ASN A 66 -14.40 1.69 -11.97
N GLY A 67 -13.27 1.00 -11.76
CA GLY A 67 -13.22 -0.27 -11.03
C GLY A 67 -13.66 -0.17 -9.58
N THR A 68 -13.37 0.95 -8.91
CA THR A 68 -13.84 1.19 -7.53
C THR A 68 -15.36 1.34 -7.48
N LEU A 69 -15.95 2.16 -8.36
CA LEU A 69 -17.40 2.36 -8.42
C LEU A 69 -18.13 1.08 -8.81
N MET A 70 -17.58 0.32 -9.77
CA MET A 70 -18.08 -1.01 -10.12
C MET A 70 -18.16 -1.94 -8.90
N ALA A 71 -17.05 -2.07 -8.15
CA ALA A 71 -17.01 -2.97 -7.00
C ALA A 71 -17.94 -2.52 -5.88
N LEU A 72 -18.00 -1.20 -5.60
CA LEU A 72 -18.92 -0.62 -4.61
C LEU A 72 -20.39 -0.85 -4.99
N ASP A 73 -20.74 -0.72 -6.26
CA ASP A 73 -22.09 -1.00 -6.73
C ASP A 73 -22.45 -2.48 -6.62
N ILE A 74 -21.55 -3.39 -6.99
CA ILE A 74 -21.78 -4.84 -6.85
C ILE A 74 -21.96 -5.21 -5.38
N LEU A 75 -21.05 -4.76 -4.51
CA LEU A 75 -21.02 -5.17 -3.12
C LEU A 75 -22.08 -4.47 -2.26
N GLY A 76 -22.48 -3.25 -2.62
CA GLY A 76 -23.50 -2.48 -1.87
C GLY A 76 -23.08 -2.06 -0.47
N LEU A 77 -21.78 -2.10 -0.15
CA LEU A 77 -21.23 -1.71 1.15
C LEU A 77 -21.34 -0.20 1.38
N PRO A 78 -21.55 0.27 2.62
CA PRO A 78 -21.59 1.69 2.92
C PRO A 78 -20.19 2.31 2.72
N PHE A 79 -20.08 3.43 2.02
CA PHE A 79 -18.78 4.04 1.70
C PHE A 79 -18.80 5.57 1.76
N LEU A 80 -17.60 6.16 1.90
CA LEU A 80 -17.35 7.58 1.66
C LEU A 80 -16.47 7.73 0.41
N GLY A 81 -16.95 8.43 -0.61
CA GLY A 81 -16.24 8.70 -1.85
C GLY A 81 -15.47 10.01 -1.77
N VAL A 82 -14.17 9.98 -2.04
CA VAL A 82 -13.24 11.08 -1.85
C VAL A 82 -12.53 11.36 -3.18
N PRO A 83 -12.67 12.54 -3.83
CA PRO A 83 -11.97 12.82 -5.06
C PRO A 83 -10.46 12.87 -4.80
N MET A 84 -9.74 11.92 -5.39
CA MET A 84 -8.29 11.89 -5.43
C MET A 84 -7.76 12.30 -6.82
N MET A 85 -8.64 12.39 -7.81
CA MET A 85 -8.41 12.95 -9.17
C MET A 85 -7.78 14.35 -9.19
N ALA A 86 -7.86 15.10 -8.08
CA ALA A 86 -7.10 16.33 -7.88
C ALA A 86 -5.57 16.13 -7.99
N GLN A 87 -5.08 14.89 -7.98
CA GLN A 87 -3.68 14.55 -8.30
C GLN A 87 -3.32 14.84 -9.76
N PHE A 88 -4.25 14.78 -10.70
CA PHE A 88 -3.92 14.79 -12.15
C PHE A 88 -4.73 15.79 -12.97
N ARG A 89 -5.88 16.26 -12.45
CA ARG A 89 -6.72 17.25 -13.12
C ARG A 89 -6.25 18.68 -12.82
N HIS A 90 -5.30 19.14 -13.64
CA HIS A 90 -4.75 20.52 -13.64
C HIS A 90 -5.82 21.63 -13.72
N ASP A 91 -7.06 21.30 -14.08
CA ASP A 91 -8.18 22.21 -14.31
C ASP A 91 -9.05 22.48 -13.06
N THR A 92 -8.98 21.67 -12.01
CA THR A 92 -10.00 21.71 -10.93
C THR A 92 -9.71 22.63 -9.74
N LYS A 93 -8.50 23.22 -9.62
CA LYS A 93 -8.09 24.11 -8.49
C LYS A 93 -8.46 23.59 -7.09
N LEU A 94 -8.63 22.29 -6.90
CA LEU A 94 -8.98 21.70 -5.61
C LEU A 94 -7.78 21.80 -4.65
N ALA A 95 -8.08 21.99 -3.36
CA ALA A 95 -7.06 21.95 -2.32
C ALA A 95 -6.31 20.61 -2.35
N SER A 96 -4.99 20.66 -2.16
CA SER A 96 -4.13 19.48 -2.09
C SER A 96 -4.66 18.46 -1.08
N LEU A 97 -4.39 17.18 -1.33
CA LEU A 97 -4.92 15.98 -0.65
C LEU A 97 -4.51 15.83 0.82
N GLU A 98 -4.06 16.91 1.46
CA GLU A 98 -3.82 17.00 2.89
C GLU A 98 -4.99 16.44 3.70
N TRP A 99 -6.20 16.55 3.14
CA TRP A 99 -7.45 16.16 3.72
C TRP A 99 -7.71 14.65 3.74
N PHE A 100 -7.23 13.87 2.76
CA PHE A 100 -7.41 12.41 2.76
C PHE A 100 -6.77 11.77 3.99
N GLY A 101 -5.62 12.32 4.41
CA GLY A 101 -4.93 11.94 5.63
C GLY A 101 -5.64 12.30 6.93
N LYS A 102 -6.59 13.23 6.90
CA LYS A 102 -7.30 13.76 8.08
C LYS A 102 -8.67 13.10 8.31
N LEU A 103 -9.06 12.15 7.44
CA LEU A 103 -10.25 11.32 7.61
C LEU A 103 -10.04 10.26 8.70
N ASP A 104 -10.91 10.24 9.71
CA ASP A 104 -10.87 9.23 10.78
C ASP A 104 -11.60 7.93 10.39
N TYR A 105 -11.24 7.41 9.22
CA TYR A 105 -11.80 6.20 8.64
C TYR A 105 -10.68 5.35 8.07
N THR A 106 -10.85 4.03 8.15
CA THR A 106 -10.09 3.11 7.29
C THR A 106 -10.32 3.54 5.85
N SER A 107 -9.24 3.70 5.11
CA SER A 107 -9.30 4.30 3.78
C SER A 107 -8.65 3.41 2.73
N ILE A 108 -9.11 3.49 1.49
CA ILE A 108 -8.51 2.83 0.33
C ILE A 108 -7.91 3.89 -0.60
N LYS A 109 -6.64 3.71 -0.93
CA LYS A 109 -5.89 4.50 -1.90
C LYS A 109 -5.45 3.64 -3.09
N TRP A 110 -5.67 4.14 -4.30
CA TRP A 110 -5.03 3.55 -5.49
C TRP A 110 -3.78 4.35 -5.86
N SER A 111 -2.71 3.65 -6.21
CA SER A 111 -1.51 4.27 -6.80
C SER A 111 -1.46 3.96 -8.28
N THR A 112 -1.38 4.98 -9.14
CA THR A 112 -1.10 4.81 -10.57
C THR A 112 0.41 4.87 -10.80
N ALA A 113 0.96 3.92 -11.55
CA ALA A 113 2.40 3.87 -11.83
C ALA A 113 2.72 4.72 -13.06
N GLY A 114 3.45 5.82 -12.88
CA GLY A 114 3.97 6.61 -14.00
C GLY A 114 4.52 7.95 -13.54
N ASP A 115 5.83 8.02 -13.29
CA ASP A 115 6.52 9.31 -13.35
C ASP A 115 6.82 9.57 -14.81
N PHE A 116 5.86 10.14 -15.53
CA PHE A 116 6.16 10.60 -16.88
C PHE A 116 6.82 11.97 -16.76
N MET A 117 8.10 12.01 -17.12
CA MET A 117 8.71 13.22 -17.66
C MET A 117 8.04 13.46 -19.01
N VAL A 118 6.91 14.14 -19.03
CA VAL A 118 6.22 14.49 -20.28
C VAL A 118 6.89 15.71 -20.89
N ASN A 119 6.98 15.71 -22.22
CA ASN A 119 7.36 16.89 -22.97
C ASN A 119 6.09 17.68 -23.28
N GLU A 120 5.74 18.62 -22.42
CA GLU A 120 4.64 19.55 -22.68
C GLU A 120 5.18 20.75 -23.47
N ASN A 121 4.96 20.74 -24.79
CA ASN A 121 5.36 21.84 -25.69
C ASN A 121 6.84 22.24 -25.61
N GLY A 122 7.75 21.27 -25.53
CA GLY A 122 9.19 21.50 -25.40
C GLY A 122 9.69 21.59 -23.96
N LYS A 123 8.81 21.55 -22.96
CA LYS A 123 9.18 21.58 -21.53
C LYS A 123 9.13 20.20 -20.92
N LYS A 124 10.18 19.84 -20.19
CA LYS A 124 10.17 18.71 -19.26
C LYS A 124 9.23 19.05 -18.11
N VAL A 125 8.06 18.44 -18.08
CA VAL A 125 7.10 18.58 -16.98
C VAL A 125 7.02 17.24 -16.25
N VAL A 126 7.16 17.28 -14.94
CA VAL A 126 6.81 16.15 -14.07
C VAL A 126 5.30 16.21 -13.91
N VAL A 127 4.59 15.16 -14.30
CA VAL A 127 3.14 15.05 -14.01
C VAL A 127 2.97 15.11 -12.49
N PHE A 128 2.27 16.14 -12.00
CA PHE A 128 2.20 16.46 -10.56
C PHE A 128 1.60 15.33 -9.71
N GLY A 129 0.89 14.36 -10.30
CA GLY A 129 0.10 13.40 -9.54
C GLY A 129 0.83 12.33 -8.76
N LYS A 130 2.08 11.97 -9.11
CA LYS A 130 2.92 11.16 -8.20
C LYS A 130 3.69 12.01 -7.18
N SER A 131 4.12 13.21 -7.57
CA SER A 131 4.85 14.14 -6.69
C SER A 131 4.04 14.58 -5.46
N ALA A 132 2.71 14.47 -5.51
CA ALA A 132 1.81 14.75 -4.39
C ALA A 132 1.69 13.60 -3.36
N ASN A 133 2.19 12.39 -3.65
CA ASN A 133 2.13 11.27 -2.69
C ASN A 133 3.00 11.49 -1.46
N ALA A 134 4.19 12.07 -1.61
CA ALA A 134 5.06 12.37 -0.47
C ALA A 134 4.49 13.50 0.42
N PRO A 135 4.00 14.63 -0.13
CA PRO A 135 3.20 15.61 0.61
C PRO A 135 1.98 15.00 1.30
N LEU A 136 1.21 14.13 0.62
CA LEU A 136 0.05 13.44 1.19
C LEU A 136 0.46 12.57 2.38
N ARG A 137 1.48 11.71 2.25
CA ARG A 137 1.96 10.85 3.34
C ARG A 137 2.43 11.69 4.53
N THR A 138 3.14 12.78 4.25
CA THR A 138 3.63 13.70 5.28
C THR A 138 2.48 14.34 6.03
N ALA A 139 1.52 14.93 5.30
CA ALA A 139 0.32 15.56 5.84
C ALA A 139 -0.61 14.59 6.58
N ALA A 140 -0.75 13.37 6.07
CA ALA A 140 -1.55 12.31 6.66
C ALA A 140 -0.92 11.71 7.92
N GLY A 141 0.27 12.16 8.32
CA GLY A 141 0.95 11.60 9.47
C GLY A 141 1.37 10.14 9.24
N VAL A 142 1.49 9.67 8.00
CA VAL A 142 1.94 8.29 7.74
C VAL A 142 3.35 8.14 8.29
N TYR A 143 3.58 7.06 9.04
CA TYR A 143 4.89 6.71 9.59
C TYR A 143 5.49 5.47 8.93
N CYS A 144 4.68 4.57 8.36
CA CYS A 144 5.19 3.45 7.57
C CYS A 144 4.16 2.92 6.57
N ASN A 145 4.64 2.17 5.58
CA ASN A 145 3.87 1.29 4.71
C ASN A 145 4.30 -0.15 4.99
N VAL A 146 3.34 -1.01 5.31
CA VAL A 146 3.54 -2.45 5.49
C VAL A 146 3.05 -3.18 4.25
N ARG A 147 3.93 -3.94 3.61
CA ARG A 147 3.62 -4.66 2.38
C ARG A 147 4.08 -6.11 2.44
N PRO A 148 3.16 -7.08 2.44
CA PRO A 148 3.49 -8.50 2.30
C PRO A 148 3.89 -8.85 0.84
N TYR A 149 4.71 -9.88 0.71
CA TYR A 149 5.27 -10.50 -0.49
C TYR A 149 5.49 -11.99 -0.22
N GLY A 150 4.42 -12.78 -0.33
CA GLY A 150 4.48 -14.20 0.06
C GLY A 150 4.86 -14.34 1.53
N THR A 151 6.00 -14.97 1.81
CA THR A 151 6.55 -15.17 3.17
C THR A 151 7.31 -13.95 3.70
N ILE A 152 7.53 -12.91 2.88
CA ILE A 152 8.29 -11.72 3.28
C ILE A 152 7.33 -10.55 3.48
N THR A 153 7.42 -9.84 4.60
CA THR A 153 6.67 -8.61 4.85
C THR A 153 7.61 -7.43 5.04
N ASN A 154 7.51 -6.40 4.20
CA ASN A 154 8.32 -5.19 4.33
C ASN A 154 7.58 -4.12 5.13
N VAL A 155 8.17 -3.65 6.22
CA VAL A 155 7.79 -2.47 6.99
C VAL A 155 8.70 -1.34 6.56
N ARG A 156 8.20 -0.54 5.60
CA ARG A 156 8.90 0.61 5.05
C ARG A 156 8.58 1.87 5.85
N PHE A 157 9.54 2.41 6.58
CA PHE A 157 9.41 3.70 7.25
C PHE A 157 9.27 4.83 6.21
N MET A 158 8.32 5.74 6.42
CA MET A 158 8.09 6.89 5.53
C MET A 158 7.57 8.11 6.28
N PRO A 159 7.91 9.34 5.83
CA PRO A 159 8.95 9.64 4.84
C PRO A 159 10.35 9.45 5.44
N GLY A 160 11.30 8.95 4.66
CA GLY A 160 12.67 8.80 5.11
C GLY A 160 13.59 8.39 3.97
N LEU A 161 14.31 9.35 3.40
CA LEU A 161 15.31 9.03 2.39
C LEU A 161 16.65 8.73 3.08
N PRO A 162 17.14 7.48 3.01
CA PRO A 162 18.50 7.17 3.43
C PRO A 162 19.49 7.93 2.54
N TYR A 163 20.74 8.06 3.01
CA TYR A 163 21.90 8.57 2.26
C TYR A 163 22.16 10.08 2.27
N SER A 164 21.66 10.87 3.23
CA SER A 164 22.29 12.17 3.46
C SER A 164 23.72 11.95 3.94
N GLN A 165 24.67 12.51 3.19
CA GLN A 165 26.10 12.48 3.50
C GLN A 165 26.64 13.85 3.92
N ASP A 166 25.83 14.91 3.81
CA ASP A 166 26.24 16.25 4.23
C ASP A 166 26.13 16.41 5.75
N GLY A 167 27.19 15.98 6.45
CA GLY A 167 27.27 16.07 7.90
C GLY A 167 27.19 17.49 8.46
N LYS A 168 27.32 18.54 7.63
CA LYS A 168 27.13 19.93 8.09
C LYS A 168 25.66 20.29 8.26
N LYS A 169 24.76 19.65 7.51
CA LYS A 169 23.31 19.84 7.62
C LYS A 169 22.70 18.97 8.69
N PHE A 170 23.40 17.91 9.07
CA PHE A 170 22.89 16.92 10.00
C PHE A 170 22.76 17.46 11.42
N ARG A 171 21.52 17.48 11.90
CA ARG A 171 21.20 17.67 13.32
C ARG A 171 19.85 17.04 13.64
N VAL A 172 19.68 16.59 14.87
CA VAL A 172 18.35 16.28 15.40
C VAL A 172 17.84 17.51 16.14
N ASP A 173 16.74 18.07 15.65
CA ASP A 173 16.03 19.14 16.32
C ASP A 173 15.38 18.60 17.59
N ARG A 174 15.67 19.21 18.75
CA ARG A 174 15.23 18.70 20.05
C ARG A 174 13.76 18.98 20.34
N ASP A 175 13.17 19.99 19.71
CA ASP A 175 11.81 20.41 19.97
C ASP A 175 10.82 19.59 19.13
N THR A 176 11.26 19.17 17.93
CA THR A 176 10.42 18.45 16.96
C THR A 176 10.83 17.00 16.73
N GLY A 177 12.08 16.63 17.06
CA GLY A 177 12.64 15.31 16.78
C GLY A 177 12.93 15.10 15.30
N ASN A 178 12.84 16.16 14.49
CA ASN A 178 13.16 16.10 13.08
C ASN A 178 14.67 15.98 12.89
N ILE A 179 15.08 14.99 12.11
CA ILE A 179 16.45 14.81 11.67
C ILE A 179 16.62 15.70 10.45
N HIS A 180 17.19 16.88 10.65
CA HIS A 180 17.54 17.77 9.57
C HIS A 180 18.69 17.18 8.76
N SER A 181 18.47 17.10 7.47
CA SER A 181 19.39 16.58 6.47
C SER A 181 18.96 17.17 5.12
N GLU A 182 19.10 16.43 4.01
CA GLU A 182 18.55 16.87 2.73
C GLU A 182 17.00 16.90 2.69
N MET A 183 16.32 16.07 3.50
CA MET A 183 14.87 15.86 3.37
C MET A 183 14.04 16.01 4.66
N ASN A 184 14.68 16.35 5.79
CA ASN A 184 14.04 16.52 7.10
C ASN A 184 13.20 15.29 7.52
N THR A 185 13.88 14.25 8.00
CA THR A 185 13.25 12.97 8.36
C THR A 185 12.60 13.03 9.76
N PRO A 186 11.31 12.67 9.93
CA PRO A 186 10.62 12.76 11.22
C PRO A 186 11.00 11.61 12.17
N GLY A 187 11.87 11.88 13.14
CA GLY A 187 12.40 10.87 14.07
C GLY A 187 11.33 10.22 14.95
N VAL A 188 10.31 10.97 15.39
CA VAL A 188 9.18 10.40 16.14
C VAL A 188 8.46 9.32 15.34
N ARG A 189 8.20 9.56 14.05
CA ARG A 189 7.54 8.58 13.17
C ARG A 189 8.40 7.33 12.97
N MET A 190 9.72 7.51 12.92
CA MET A 190 10.68 6.40 12.85
C MET A 190 10.53 5.46 14.05
N ALA A 191 10.40 5.99 15.26
CA ALA A 191 10.16 5.19 16.46
C ALA A 191 8.84 4.39 16.40
N TYR A 192 7.77 4.98 15.87
CA TYR A 192 6.49 4.28 15.67
C TYR A 192 6.62 3.15 14.62
N ALA A 193 7.36 3.38 13.53
CA ALA A 193 7.61 2.36 12.51
C ALA A 193 8.42 1.18 13.07
N VAL A 194 9.48 1.45 13.83
CA VAL A 194 10.28 0.42 14.49
C VAL A 194 9.44 -0.35 15.52
N ARG A 195 8.63 0.33 16.31
CA ARG A 195 7.76 -0.33 17.29
C ARG A 195 6.75 -1.25 16.61
N LEU A 196 6.14 -0.83 15.50
CA LEU A 196 5.26 -1.69 14.71
C LEU A 196 6.00 -2.90 14.14
N PHE A 197 7.19 -2.69 13.56
CA PHE A 197 8.04 -3.78 13.09
C PHE A 197 8.31 -4.83 14.18
N LEU A 198 8.77 -4.40 15.36
CA LEU A 198 9.02 -5.29 16.48
C LEU A 198 7.75 -6.00 16.94
N LYS A 199 6.62 -5.29 17.01
CA LYS A 199 5.31 -5.89 17.32
C LYS A 199 4.99 -7.02 16.35
N MET A 200 5.15 -6.79 15.04
CA MET A 200 4.89 -7.81 14.02
C MET A 200 5.80 -9.02 14.18
N VAL A 201 7.10 -8.83 14.41
CA VAL A 201 8.04 -9.93 14.68
C VAL A 201 7.58 -10.74 15.90
N HIS A 202 7.18 -10.06 16.98
CA HIS A 202 6.72 -10.73 18.20
C HIS A 202 5.43 -11.53 18.00
N GLU A 203 4.42 -10.92 17.40
CA GLU A 203 3.09 -11.52 17.24
C GLU A 203 3.09 -12.65 16.22
N THR A 204 3.95 -12.57 15.21
CA THR A 204 4.01 -13.57 14.12
C THR A 204 5.07 -14.65 14.36
N GLY A 205 6.07 -14.40 15.21
CA GLY A 205 7.23 -15.28 15.40
C GLY A 205 8.17 -15.34 14.20
N GLN A 206 7.97 -14.49 13.19
CA GLN A 206 8.80 -14.42 11.99
C GLN A 206 10.18 -13.85 12.29
N ILE A 207 11.15 -14.10 11.40
CA ILE A 207 12.49 -13.54 11.54
C ILE A 207 12.43 -12.03 11.26
N GLY A 208 12.88 -11.21 12.19
CA GLY A 208 13.04 -9.78 11.99
C GLY A 208 14.36 -9.45 11.30
N ARG A 209 14.31 -8.70 10.20
CA ARG A 209 15.48 -8.14 9.51
C ARG A 209 15.47 -6.63 9.54
N VAL A 210 16.59 -6.03 9.91
CA VAL A 210 16.78 -4.58 9.87
C VAL A 210 17.67 -4.25 8.68
N ALA A 211 17.17 -3.44 7.76
CA ALA A 211 17.84 -3.00 6.55
C ALA A 211 18.14 -1.50 6.62
N THR A 212 19.23 -1.16 7.29
CA THR A 212 19.74 0.21 7.40
C THR A 212 21.23 0.25 7.04
N LYS A 213 21.76 1.43 6.70
CA LYS A 213 23.18 1.64 6.38
C LYS A 213 23.84 2.66 7.32
N PRO A 214 23.96 2.34 8.62
CA PRO A 214 24.30 3.31 9.67
C PRO A 214 25.70 3.94 9.53
N THR A 215 26.62 3.32 8.78
CA THR A 215 27.96 3.87 8.54
C THR A 215 28.05 4.85 7.37
N GLN A 216 27.05 4.87 6.48
CA GLN A 216 27.08 5.72 5.28
C GLN A 216 25.93 6.75 5.24
N ALA A 217 24.89 6.57 6.05
CA ALA A 217 23.75 7.46 6.14
C ALA A 217 23.50 7.82 7.60
N GLN A 218 23.53 9.11 7.92
CA GLN A 218 23.46 9.57 9.31
C GLN A 218 22.06 9.36 9.91
N GLU A 219 21.00 9.47 9.09
CA GLU A 219 19.63 9.13 9.50
C GLU A 219 19.49 7.65 9.81
N ASP A 220 20.12 6.77 9.02
CA ASP A 220 20.12 5.33 9.28
C ASP A 220 20.88 4.98 10.56
N ALA A 221 21.88 5.77 10.93
CA ALA A 221 22.61 5.61 12.17
C ALA A 221 21.70 5.90 13.38
N VAL A 222 20.91 6.98 13.32
CA VAL A 222 19.87 7.28 14.31
C VAL A 222 18.78 6.20 14.30
N ASN A 223 18.37 5.74 13.11
CA ASN A 223 17.35 4.70 12.96
C ASN A 223 17.76 3.37 13.59
N ALA A 224 18.98 2.90 13.30
CA ALA A 224 19.56 1.73 13.96
C ALA A 224 19.67 1.95 15.48
N GLY A 225 19.99 3.17 15.93
CA GLY A 225 19.97 3.54 17.34
C GLY A 225 18.58 3.44 17.98
N ILE A 226 17.52 3.85 17.28
CA ILE A 226 16.12 3.70 17.75
C ILE A 226 15.73 2.22 17.85
N VAL A 227 16.13 1.38 16.89
CA VAL A 227 15.93 -0.08 16.96
C VAL A 227 16.58 -0.65 18.21
N ARG A 228 17.86 -0.32 18.44
CA ARG A 228 18.59 -0.77 19.63
C ARG A 228 17.97 -0.28 20.93
N TRP A 229 17.59 1.00 20.98
CA TRP A 229 16.89 1.55 22.13
C TRP A 229 15.59 0.79 22.39
N LEU A 230 14.74 0.55 21.38
CA LEU A 230 13.46 -0.15 21.57
C LEU A 230 13.61 -1.60 22.03
N VAL A 231 14.66 -2.30 21.59
CA VAL A 231 14.97 -3.67 22.00
C VAL A 231 15.48 -3.77 23.45
N GLN A 232 16.09 -2.71 24.00
CA GLN A 232 16.55 -2.73 25.39
C GLN A 232 15.40 -2.92 26.39
N GLY A 233 15.56 -3.91 27.27
CA GLY A 233 14.58 -4.28 28.29
C GLY A 233 13.48 -5.22 27.81
N THR A 234 13.60 -5.76 26.59
CA THR A 234 12.68 -6.75 26.01
C THR A 234 13.30 -8.15 25.97
N LYS A 235 12.59 -9.15 25.45
CA LYS A 235 13.04 -10.53 25.24
C LYS A 235 13.49 -10.81 23.80
N PHE A 236 13.72 -9.77 22.98
CA PHE A 236 14.25 -9.97 21.62
C PHE A 236 15.71 -10.42 21.64
N GLU A 237 16.05 -11.35 20.75
CA GLU A 237 17.41 -11.83 20.55
C GLU A 237 18.03 -11.19 19.30
N LEU A 238 19.10 -10.43 19.49
CA LEU A 238 19.92 -9.90 18.39
C LEU A 238 20.93 -10.96 17.92
N LYS A 239 20.50 -11.84 17.01
CA LYS A 239 21.32 -12.95 16.47
C LYS A 239 22.44 -12.44 15.57
N ARG A 240 22.13 -11.42 14.76
CA ARG A 240 23.11 -10.68 13.96
C ARG A 240 23.05 -9.22 14.35
N ARG A 241 24.23 -8.64 14.56
CA ARG A 241 24.43 -7.26 14.99
C ARG A 241 25.45 -6.55 14.11
N TYR A 242 25.26 -5.25 13.94
CA TYR A 242 26.36 -4.36 13.56
C TYR A 242 27.50 -4.45 14.59
N SER A 243 28.73 -4.19 14.15
CA SER A 243 29.93 -4.28 15.01
C SER A 243 29.92 -3.26 16.15
N VAL A 244 29.15 -2.18 16.02
CA VAL A 244 28.99 -1.11 17.02
C VAL A 244 27.53 -1.05 17.48
N ASP A 245 27.32 -0.63 18.73
CA ASP A 245 25.98 -0.34 19.23
C ASP A 245 25.55 1.06 18.77
N ALA A 246 24.70 1.12 17.75
CA ALA A 246 24.23 2.37 17.17
C ALA A 246 23.51 3.29 18.18
N TYR A 247 22.89 2.73 19.23
CA TYR A 247 22.29 3.57 20.27
C TYR A 247 23.35 4.22 21.15
N ALA A 248 24.41 3.50 21.51
CA ALA A 248 25.50 4.07 22.30
C ALA A 248 26.21 5.19 21.52
N GLU A 249 26.50 4.97 20.23
CA GLU A 249 27.16 5.95 19.36
C GLU A 249 26.32 7.21 19.12
N HIS A 250 24.99 7.05 18.97
CA HIS A 250 24.08 8.14 18.66
C HIS A 250 23.15 8.51 19.83
N LYS A 251 23.57 8.23 21.06
CA LYS A 251 22.71 8.35 22.25
C LYS A 251 22.03 9.70 22.36
N ALA A 252 22.78 10.80 22.21
CA ALA A 252 22.22 12.16 22.32
C ALA A 252 21.14 12.45 21.25
N ASN A 253 21.31 11.92 20.04
CA ASN A 253 20.34 12.08 18.95
C ASN A 253 19.09 11.24 19.16
N VAL A 254 19.27 9.98 19.61
CA VAL A 254 18.16 9.09 19.92
C VAL A 254 17.39 9.59 21.13
N ASP A 255 18.07 10.00 22.21
CA ASP A 255 17.45 10.55 23.42
C ASP A 255 16.60 11.80 23.11
N ALA A 256 17.04 12.65 22.18
CA ALA A 256 16.28 13.83 21.75
C ALA A 256 14.94 13.45 21.12
N ILE A 257 14.89 12.37 20.33
CA ILE A 257 13.64 11.84 19.76
C ILE A 257 12.81 11.17 20.85
N VAL A 258 13.44 10.37 21.71
CA VAL A 258 12.78 9.64 22.80
C VAL A 258 12.09 10.59 23.78
N ALA A 259 12.69 11.75 24.07
CA ALA A 259 12.11 12.76 24.94
C ALA A 259 10.75 13.30 24.45
N LEU A 260 10.45 13.15 23.16
CA LEU A 260 9.19 13.59 22.53
C LEU A 260 8.16 12.47 22.43
N LEU A 261 8.54 11.22 22.73
CA LEU A 261 7.61 10.09 22.72
C LEU A 261 6.74 10.10 23.99
N PRO A 262 5.54 9.49 23.95
CA PRO A 262 4.75 9.24 25.14
C PRO A 262 5.56 8.49 26.21
N LYS A 263 5.37 8.82 27.49
CA LYS A 263 6.12 8.21 28.60
C LYS A 263 5.94 6.69 28.67
N ASP A 264 4.78 6.21 28.22
CA ASP A 264 4.38 4.81 28.16
C ASP A 264 4.63 4.17 26.79
N PHE A 265 5.44 4.78 25.91
CA PHE A 265 5.66 4.27 24.55
C PHE A 265 6.16 2.81 24.51
N LYS A 266 6.93 2.38 25.52
CA LYS A 266 7.42 0.99 25.66
C LYS A 266 6.50 0.07 26.44
N ALA A 267 5.34 0.51 26.92
CA ALA A 267 4.45 -0.31 27.74
C ALA A 267 4.09 -1.63 27.04
N GLY A 268 4.26 -2.74 27.76
CA GLY A 268 4.00 -4.10 27.29
C GLY A 268 5.17 -4.75 26.55
N MET A 269 6.15 -3.96 26.08
CA MET A 269 7.29 -4.48 25.29
C MET A 269 8.26 -5.33 26.12
N GLU A 270 8.22 -5.24 27.45
CA GLU A 270 9.05 -6.06 28.35
C GLU A 270 8.80 -7.58 28.17
N ASN A 271 7.64 -7.93 27.60
CA ASN A 271 7.28 -9.31 27.29
C ASN A 271 7.44 -9.68 25.82
N TRP A 272 7.75 -8.71 24.94
CA TRP A 272 7.95 -8.96 23.53
C TRP A 272 9.29 -9.63 23.29
N GLY A 273 9.32 -10.57 22.34
CA GLY A 273 10.51 -11.30 21.96
C GLY A 273 10.41 -11.87 20.56
N GLY A 274 11.51 -12.39 20.06
CA GLY A 274 11.67 -12.83 18.68
C GLY A 274 13.12 -12.67 18.23
N GLU A 275 13.43 -13.16 17.03
CA GLU A 275 14.76 -13.05 16.44
C GLU A 275 14.90 -11.77 15.61
N ILE A 276 15.93 -10.98 15.89
CA ILE A 276 16.29 -9.78 15.12
C ILE A 276 17.70 -9.95 14.52
N ASN A 277 17.80 -9.66 13.22
CA ASN A 277 19.06 -9.67 12.47
C ASN A 277 19.30 -8.32 11.80
N GLU A 278 20.40 -7.68 12.16
CA GLU A 278 20.84 -6.43 11.54
C GLU A 278 21.70 -6.68 10.30
N HIS A 279 21.28 -6.10 9.18
CA HIS A 279 21.94 -6.22 7.90
C HIS A 279 22.15 -4.85 7.29
N ILE A 280 23.24 -4.71 6.53
CA ILE A 280 23.47 -3.48 5.76
C ILE A 280 22.48 -3.50 4.59
N SER A 281 21.83 -2.37 4.32
CA SER A 281 20.74 -2.28 3.33
C SER A 281 21.06 -2.93 1.97
N ASP A 282 22.26 -2.71 1.41
CA ASP A 282 22.69 -3.33 0.15
C ASP A 282 22.82 -4.85 0.21
N THR A 283 23.26 -5.42 1.34
CA THR A 283 23.30 -6.88 1.54
C THR A 283 21.91 -7.51 1.66
N ASN A 284 20.88 -6.73 2.04
CA ASN A 284 19.53 -7.26 2.19
C ASN A 284 18.93 -7.71 0.86
N PHE A 285 19.26 -7.09 -0.28
CA PHE A 285 18.73 -7.52 -1.58
C PHE A 285 19.01 -9.01 -1.85
N GLY A 286 20.26 -9.45 -1.65
CA GLY A 286 20.63 -10.86 -1.83
C GLY A 286 20.01 -11.79 -0.78
N ILE A 287 19.89 -11.31 0.46
CA ILE A 287 19.32 -12.08 1.57
C ILE A 287 17.81 -12.29 1.37
N LEU A 288 17.07 -11.28 0.91
CA LEU A 288 15.64 -11.42 0.64
C LEU A 288 15.39 -12.39 -0.51
N LEU A 289 16.20 -12.39 -1.56
CA LEU A 289 16.14 -13.43 -2.59
C LEU A 289 16.35 -14.81 -1.97
N HIS A 290 17.31 -14.93 -1.04
CA HIS A 290 17.56 -16.17 -0.32
C HIS A 290 16.37 -16.63 0.53
N ASP A 291 15.79 -15.73 1.31
CA ASP A 291 14.61 -16.02 2.12
C ASP A 291 13.41 -16.39 1.26
N MET A 292 13.23 -15.70 0.13
CA MET A 292 12.14 -15.96 -0.80
C MET A 292 12.23 -17.39 -1.35
N TYR A 293 13.37 -17.82 -1.91
CA TYR A 293 13.46 -19.18 -2.48
C TYR A 293 13.44 -20.28 -1.39
N GLN A 294 13.84 -19.95 -0.16
CA GLN A 294 13.75 -20.85 1.00
C GLN A 294 12.37 -20.83 1.67
N GLN A 295 11.44 -19.97 1.21
CA GLN A 295 10.12 -19.75 1.83
C GLN A 295 10.22 -19.45 3.33
N ARG A 296 11.21 -18.65 3.74
CA ARG A 296 11.35 -18.20 5.13
C ARG A 296 10.36 -17.08 5.41
N ASP A 297 9.69 -17.18 6.55
CA ASP A 297 8.81 -16.14 7.04
C ASP A 297 9.63 -15.02 7.70
N VAL A 298 9.60 -13.84 7.08
CA VAL A 298 10.47 -12.71 7.42
C VAL A 298 9.67 -11.41 7.47
N VAL A 299 9.87 -10.62 8.52
CA VAL A 299 9.52 -9.20 8.52
C VAL A 299 10.80 -8.41 8.32
N VAL A 300 10.86 -7.55 7.30
CA VAL A 300 12.00 -6.66 7.05
C VAL A 300 11.61 -5.22 7.35
N TYR A 301 12.44 -4.51 8.09
CA TYR A 301 12.31 -3.07 8.35
C TYR A 301 13.32 -2.29 7.52
N SER A 302 12.86 -1.30 6.78
CA SER A 302 13.68 -0.50 5.87
C SER A 302 13.25 0.96 5.83
N THR A 303 14.13 1.85 5.38
CA THR A 303 13.79 3.25 5.07
C THR A 303 13.00 3.37 3.77
N ASP A 304 12.50 4.55 3.42
CA ASP A 304 11.57 4.74 2.30
C ASP A 304 12.20 4.29 0.98
N LEU A 305 13.36 4.84 0.60
CA LEU A 305 13.99 4.51 -0.68
C LEU A 305 14.41 3.04 -0.79
N ASP A 306 15.04 2.52 0.26
CA ASP A 306 15.51 1.13 0.25
C ASP A 306 14.33 0.17 0.31
N GLY A 307 13.31 0.48 1.10
CA GLY A 307 12.08 -0.28 1.16
C GLY A 307 11.36 -0.30 -0.17
N ASP A 308 11.27 0.82 -0.89
CA ASP A 308 10.69 0.90 -2.23
C ASP A 308 11.45 0.00 -3.22
N ARG A 309 12.78 0.06 -3.23
CA ARG A 309 13.64 -0.83 -4.04
C ARG A 309 13.48 -2.30 -3.68
N LEU A 310 13.40 -2.64 -2.38
CA LEU A 310 13.19 -4.01 -1.93
C LEU A 310 11.81 -4.50 -2.35
N THR A 311 10.78 -3.66 -2.26
CA THR A 311 9.42 -4.01 -2.71
C THR A 311 9.33 -4.24 -4.21
N ASP A 312 10.02 -3.43 -5.02
CA ASP A 312 10.09 -3.64 -6.47
C ASP A 312 10.84 -4.92 -6.82
N LEU A 313 11.97 -5.19 -6.16
CA LEU A 313 12.70 -6.44 -6.33
C LEU A 313 11.81 -7.65 -6.01
N MET A 314 11.08 -7.63 -4.89
CA MET A 314 10.19 -8.74 -4.51
C MET A 314 8.97 -8.88 -5.43
N ALA A 315 8.54 -7.80 -6.08
CA ALA A 315 7.46 -7.86 -7.05
C ALA A 315 7.89 -8.62 -8.33
N ASP A 316 9.12 -8.43 -8.80
CA ASP A 316 9.59 -9.00 -10.06
C ASP A 316 10.37 -10.32 -9.89
N ALA A 317 10.99 -10.55 -8.73
CA ALA A 317 11.85 -11.71 -8.50
C ALA A 317 11.15 -13.08 -8.72
N PRO A 318 9.87 -13.30 -8.39
CA PRO A 318 9.19 -14.57 -8.69
C PRO A 318 9.17 -14.92 -10.18
N ASP A 319 8.99 -13.93 -11.06
CA ASP A 319 9.02 -14.17 -12.51
C ASP A 319 10.42 -14.50 -12.99
N VAL A 320 11.44 -13.79 -12.48
CA VAL A 320 12.84 -14.08 -12.79
C VAL A 320 13.23 -15.50 -12.36
N LEU A 321 12.88 -15.90 -11.14
CA LEU A 321 13.19 -17.24 -10.61
C LEU A 321 12.48 -18.34 -11.39
N ARG A 322 11.21 -18.18 -11.75
CA ARG A 322 10.48 -19.15 -12.59
C ARG A 322 11.07 -19.23 -13.99
N GLY A 323 11.41 -18.09 -14.60
CA GLY A 323 12.06 -18.05 -15.90
C GLY A 323 13.40 -18.79 -15.90
N TRP A 324 14.22 -18.56 -14.86
CA TRP A 324 15.46 -19.29 -14.65
C TRP A 324 15.23 -20.79 -14.44
N GLY A 325 14.27 -21.16 -13.59
CA GLY A 325 13.90 -22.55 -13.33
C GLY A 325 13.47 -23.28 -14.62
N GLN A 326 12.66 -22.63 -15.47
CA GLN A 326 12.28 -23.22 -16.76
C GLN A 326 13.49 -23.48 -17.65
N ARG A 327 14.45 -22.55 -17.73
CA ARG A 327 15.68 -22.75 -18.51
C ARG A 327 16.48 -23.97 -18.04
N ILE A 328 16.49 -24.25 -16.73
CA ILE A 328 17.14 -25.44 -16.17
C ILE A 328 16.37 -26.70 -16.58
N LEU A 329 15.04 -26.71 -16.41
CA LEU A 329 14.17 -27.84 -16.80
C LEU A 329 14.36 -28.19 -18.29
N ASP A 330 14.42 -27.17 -19.16
CA ASP A 330 14.64 -27.35 -20.59
C ASP A 330 16.02 -27.94 -20.88
N HIS A 331 17.07 -27.45 -20.20
CA HIS A 331 18.44 -27.94 -20.37
C HIS A 331 18.59 -29.43 -20.00
N VAL A 332 17.95 -29.85 -18.90
CA VAL A 332 17.94 -31.26 -18.46
C VAL A 332 16.87 -32.09 -19.17
N LYS A 333 16.12 -31.51 -20.10
CA LYS A 333 15.03 -32.13 -20.87
C LYS A 333 13.93 -32.73 -19.98
N ALA A 334 13.64 -32.09 -18.85
CA ALA A 334 12.49 -32.44 -18.04
C ALA A 334 11.21 -31.94 -18.73
N SER A 335 10.16 -32.78 -18.79
CA SER A 335 8.85 -32.40 -19.36
C SER A 335 7.98 -31.55 -18.42
N ALA A 336 8.56 -31.05 -17.33
CA ALA A 336 7.85 -30.28 -16.31
C ALA A 336 7.71 -28.80 -16.71
N ASP A 337 6.62 -28.19 -16.24
CA ASP A 337 6.37 -26.75 -16.37
C ASP A 337 6.69 -26.06 -15.04
N MET A 338 7.58 -25.07 -15.07
CA MET A 338 8.05 -24.42 -13.85
C MET A 338 6.91 -23.70 -13.09
N LYS A 339 5.85 -23.24 -13.75
CA LYS A 339 4.68 -22.65 -13.06
C LYS A 339 3.90 -23.70 -12.28
N LYS A 340 3.82 -24.94 -12.78
CA LYS A 340 3.22 -26.06 -12.04
C LYS A 340 4.10 -26.47 -10.87
N VAL A 341 5.39 -26.68 -11.10
CA VAL A 341 6.37 -27.02 -10.06
C VAL A 341 6.37 -25.95 -8.95
N TRP A 342 6.32 -24.66 -9.31
CA TRP A 342 6.25 -23.55 -8.35
C TRP A 342 5.05 -23.68 -7.39
N LYS A 343 3.86 -24.01 -7.93
CA LYS A 343 2.65 -24.24 -7.13
C LYS A 343 2.76 -25.52 -6.29
N GLU A 344 3.32 -26.59 -6.84
CA GLU A 344 3.54 -27.86 -6.14
C GLU A 344 4.51 -27.70 -4.95
N MET A 345 5.52 -26.84 -5.12
CA MET A 345 6.45 -26.39 -4.07
C MET A 345 5.81 -25.42 -3.07
N ARG A 346 4.52 -25.11 -3.22
CA ARG A 346 3.70 -24.25 -2.35
C ARG A 346 4.07 -22.78 -2.34
N PHE A 347 4.83 -22.30 -3.33
CA PHE A 347 5.03 -20.87 -3.47
C PHE A 347 3.70 -20.18 -3.82
N THR A 348 3.34 -19.19 -3.01
CA THR A 348 2.09 -18.42 -3.14
C THR A 348 2.24 -17.20 -4.07
N MET A 349 3.46 -16.74 -4.30
CA MET A 349 3.76 -15.58 -5.15
C MET A 349 3.60 -15.95 -6.63
N THR A 350 2.44 -15.70 -7.22
CA THR A 350 2.15 -16.05 -8.63
C THR A 350 2.37 -14.89 -9.59
N ASN A 351 2.12 -13.66 -9.16
CA ASN A 351 2.61 -12.41 -9.76
C ASN A 351 2.86 -11.44 -8.59
N GLY A 352 3.89 -10.58 -8.65
CA GLY A 352 4.16 -9.62 -7.57
C GLY A 352 3.38 -8.31 -7.66
N LYS A 353 2.37 -8.24 -8.53
CA LYS A 353 1.64 -7.02 -8.88
C LYS A 353 0.28 -6.92 -8.17
N ASP A 354 -0.25 -8.03 -7.67
CA ASP A 354 -1.52 -8.09 -6.94
C ASP A 354 -1.32 -8.00 -5.41
N MET A 355 -0.50 -7.04 -4.93
CA MET A 355 -0.20 -6.93 -3.49
C MET A 355 -0.83 -5.69 -2.84
N THR A 356 -1.68 -5.93 -1.85
CA THR A 356 -2.20 -4.92 -0.92
C THR A 356 -1.10 -4.48 0.03
N SER A 357 -1.04 -3.19 0.32
CA SER A 357 -0.21 -2.63 1.38
C SER A 357 -1.04 -1.80 2.35
N VAL A 358 -0.51 -1.59 3.55
CA VAL A 358 -1.19 -0.84 4.62
C VAL A 358 -0.27 0.26 5.11
N MET A 359 -0.66 1.51 4.89
CA MET A 359 0.00 2.68 5.46
C MET A 359 -0.59 2.99 6.83
N TYR A 360 0.26 3.03 7.85
CA TYR A 360 -0.12 3.37 9.21
C TYR A 360 0.18 4.84 9.50
N ARG A 361 -0.74 5.47 10.24
CA ARG A 361 -0.71 6.90 10.57
C ARG A 361 -0.41 7.10 12.05
N MET A 362 0.23 8.23 12.36
CA MET A 362 0.44 8.68 13.73
C MET A 362 -0.89 8.89 14.47
N GLU A 363 -1.93 9.26 13.73
CA GLU A 363 -3.28 9.44 14.23
C GLU A 363 -4.30 8.98 13.17
N GLY A 364 -5.35 8.31 13.62
CA GLY A 364 -6.41 7.76 12.76
C GLY A 364 -6.15 6.35 12.25
N GLU A 365 -7.15 5.80 11.58
CA GLU A 365 -7.18 4.42 11.06
C GLU A 365 -6.13 4.14 9.96
N PRO A 366 -5.84 2.91 9.55
CA PRO A 366 -4.92 2.65 8.44
C PRO A 366 -5.46 3.05 7.05
N ILE A 367 -4.55 3.27 6.10
CA ILE A 367 -4.84 3.42 4.67
C ILE A 367 -4.38 2.17 3.94
N PHE A 368 -5.31 1.44 3.35
CA PHE A 368 -5.06 0.32 2.45
C PHE A 368 -4.69 0.87 1.07
N GLU A 369 -3.59 0.41 0.49
CA GLU A 369 -3.07 0.89 -0.79
C GLU A 369 -2.72 -0.26 -1.72
N GLN A 370 -3.08 -0.10 -2.99
CA GLN A 370 -2.62 -0.98 -4.06
C GLN A 370 -2.29 -0.21 -5.34
N THR A 371 -1.34 -0.74 -6.12
CA THR A 371 -0.88 -0.10 -7.35
C THR A 371 -1.60 -0.65 -8.57
N LEU A 372 -2.22 0.22 -9.37
CA LEU A 372 -2.82 -0.09 -10.66
C LEU A 372 -1.97 0.50 -11.79
N GLY A 373 -0.92 -0.22 -12.19
CA GLY A 373 0.12 0.31 -13.09
C GLY A 373 -0.29 0.53 -14.56
N SER A 374 -1.49 0.13 -14.96
CA SER A 374 -1.98 0.30 -16.35
C SER A 374 -3.38 0.91 -16.42
N ALA A 375 -3.77 1.71 -15.42
CA ALA A 375 -5.11 2.30 -15.33
C ALA A 375 -5.48 3.07 -16.60
N ASP A 376 -4.60 3.95 -17.09
CA ASP A 376 -4.84 4.78 -18.28
C ASP A 376 -5.09 3.92 -19.52
N ALA A 377 -4.18 2.96 -19.78
CA ALA A 377 -4.28 2.07 -20.93
C ALA A 377 -5.55 1.21 -20.88
N MET A 378 -5.98 0.79 -19.69
CA MET A 378 -7.21 0.02 -19.52
C MET A 378 -8.45 0.87 -19.78
N LEU A 379 -8.48 2.13 -19.33
CA LEU A 379 -9.58 3.04 -19.63
C LEU A 379 -9.69 3.30 -21.14
N LEU A 380 -8.57 3.59 -21.81
CA LEU A 380 -8.56 3.85 -23.24
C LEU A 380 -9.07 2.67 -24.06
N ARG A 381 -8.74 1.43 -23.66
CA ARG A 381 -9.25 0.23 -24.34
C ARG A 381 -10.75 0.04 -24.12
N LEU A 382 -11.25 0.31 -22.91
CA LEU A 382 -12.69 0.30 -22.63
C LEU A 382 -13.43 1.31 -23.53
N LEU A 383 -12.90 2.53 -23.63
CA LEU A 383 -13.47 3.58 -24.48
C LEU A 383 -13.40 3.25 -25.98
N ALA A 384 -12.36 2.56 -26.42
CA ALA A 384 -12.23 2.09 -27.80
C ALA A 384 -13.19 0.92 -28.14
N GLY A 385 -13.83 0.31 -27.15
CA GLY A 385 -14.71 -0.85 -27.34
C GLY A 385 -13.97 -2.16 -27.59
N ASP A 386 -12.64 -2.18 -27.50
CA ASP A 386 -11.79 -3.37 -27.64
C ASP A 386 -10.74 -3.47 -26.52
N GLU A 387 -11.15 -4.11 -25.42
CA GLU A 387 -10.27 -4.46 -24.30
C GLU A 387 -9.12 -5.39 -24.67
N THR A 388 -9.29 -6.17 -25.74
CA THR A 388 -8.36 -7.24 -26.13
C THR A 388 -7.27 -6.76 -27.05
N VAL A 389 -7.40 -5.56 -27.63
CA VAL A 389 -6.46 -4.99 -28.60
C VAL A 389 -6.19 -6.00 -29.71
N GLY A 390 -7.22 -6.34 -30.50
CA GLY A 390 -7.12 -7.33 -31.56
C GLY A 390 -6.79 -8.75 -31.08
N GLY A 391 -6.97 -9.06 -29.80
CA GLY A 391 -6.66 -10.36 -29.19
C GLY A 391 -5.25 -10.47 -28.59
N GLU A 392 -4.42 -9.42 -28.65
CA GLU A 392 -3.07 -9.42 -28.07
C GLU A 392 -3.08 -9.32 -26.53
N LYS A 393 -4.18 -8.85 -25.95
CA LYS A 393 -4.36 -8.66 -24.50
C LYS A 393 -5.55 -9.46 -24.00
N GLN A 394 -5.44 -9.93 -22.76
CA GLN A 394 -6.59 -10.46 -22.03
C GLN A 394 -7.49 -9.31 -21.56
N PRO A 395 -8.81 -9.53 -21.45
CA PRO A 395 -9.70 -8.58 -20.79
C PRO A 395 -9.22 -8.23 -19.38
N TYR A 396 -9.70 -7.12 -18.84
CA TYR A 396 -9.29 -6.73 -17.49
C TYR A 396 -9.88 -7.63 -16.40
N ASP A 397 -9.10 -7.84 -15.34
CA ASP A 397 -9.47 -8.59 -14.15
C ASP A 397 -9.63 -7.63 -12.95
N PRO A 398 -10.87 -7.26 -12.57
CA PRO A 398 -11.10 -6.32 -11.48
C PRO A 398 -10.92 -6.91 -10.09
N ARG A 399 -10.39 -8.15 -9.96
CA ARG A 399 -10.17 -8.83 -8.67
C ARG A 399 -9.48 -7.95 -7.64
N ILE A 400 -8.54 -7.15 -8.10
CA ILE A 400 -7.75 -6.23 -7.28
C ILE A 400 -8.64 -5.31 -6.42
N HIS A 401 -9.75 -4.80 -6.98
CA HIS A 401 -10.72 -3.97 -6.27
C HIS A 401 -11.44 -4.77 -5.19
N PHE A 402 -11.86 -6.00 -5.49
CA PHE A 402 -12.56 -6.85 -4.52
C PHE A 402 -11.68 -7.29 -3.36
N VAL A 403 -10.42 -7.65 -3.63
CA VAL A 403 -9.46 -8.06 -2.59
C VAL A 403 -9.15 -6.89 -1.65
N LEU A 404 -8.83 -5.71 -2.20
CA LEU A 404 -8.50 -4.55 -1.38
C LEU A 404 -9.70 -4.09 -0.54
N ILE A 405 -10.91 -4.13 -1.11
CA ILE A 405 -12.15 -3.81 -0.41
C ILE A 405 -12.45 -4.83 0.70
N ASN A 406 -12.30 -6.12 0.43
CA ASN A 406 -12.49 -7.17 1.42
C ASN A 406 -11.61 -6.91 2.67
N GLU A 407 -10.31 -6.70 2.47
CA GLU A 407 -9.36 -6.46 3.55
C GLU A 407 -9.68 -5.18 4.34
N ALA A 408 -9.94 -4.07 3.62
CA ALA A 408 -10.22 -2.79 4.27
C ALA A 408 -11.52 -2.81 5.08
N TYR A 409 -12.58 -3.46 4.60
CA TYR A 409 -13.86 -3.53 5.33
C TYR A 409 -13.78 -4.44 6.55
N LYS A 410 -13.03 -5.56 6.47
CA LYS A 410 -12.74 -6.39 7.64
C LYS A 410 -11.97 -5.61 8.70
N ALA A 411 -10.96 -4.84 8.29
CA ALA A 411 -10.18 -4.01 9.21
C ALA A 411 -11.01 -2.87 9.83
N ALA A 412 -11.90 -2.24 9.05
CA ALA A 412 -12.80 -1.20 9.55
C ALA A 412 -13.88 -1.71 10.52
N ASN A 413 -14.18 -3.00 10.49
CA ASN A 413 -15.28 -3.63 11.23
C ASN A 413 -14.78 -4.85 12.03
N PRO A 414 -13.81 -4.67 12.95
CA PRO A 414 -13.23 -5.79 13.68
C PRO A 414 -14.31 -6.51 14.50
N GLY A 415 -14.31 -7.84 14.43
CA GLY A 415 -15.27 -8.69 15.14
C GLY A 415 -16.60 -8.94 14.42
N ASN A 416 -16.91 -8.26 13.31
CA ASN A 416 -18.09 -8.55 12.50
C ASN A 416 -17.87 -9.79 11.62
N LYS A 417 -18.09 -10.98 12.21
CA LYS A 417 -17.87 -12.28 11.55
C LYS A 417 -18.82 -12.52 10.36
N GLU A 418 -20.04 -11.98 10.41
CA GLU A 418 -21.02 -12.12 9.32
C GLU A 418 -20.55 -11.35 8.08
N LEU A 419 -20.15 -10.09 8.25
CA LEU A 419 -19.59 -9.29 7.17
C LEU A 419 -18.32 -9.94 6.61
N ALA A 420 -17.41 -10.39 7.48
CA ALA A 420 -16.16 -11.03 7.06
C ALA A 420 -16.42 -12.28 6.21
N GLY A 421 -17.31 -13.18 6.67
CA GLY A 421 -17.70 -14.37 5.91
C GLY A 421 -18.43 -14.05 4.61
N TRP A 422 -19.27 -13.02 4.60
CA TRP A 422 -19.93 -12.56 3.37
C TRP A 422 -18.92 -12.00 2.36
N LEU A 423 -17.94 -11.20 2.78
CA LEU A 423 -16.89 -10.66 1.92
C LEU A 423 -16.05 -11.78 1.27
N ASP A 424 -15.74 -12.83 2.02
CA ASP A 424 -14.99 -13.98 1.51
C ASP A 424 -15.79 -14.79 0.49
N ALA A 425 -17.08 -15.01 0.75
CA ALA A 425 -17.98 -15.65 -0.21
C ALA A 425 -18.12 -14.87 -1.54
N GLN A 426 -17.97 -13.54 -1.51
CA GLN A 426 -17.98 -12.74 -2.74
C GLN A 426 -16.72 -12.95 -3.58
N LEU A 427 -15.55 -13.14 -2.94
CA LEU A 427 -14.32 -13.50 -3.66
C LEU A 427 -14.42 -14.89 -4.28
N GLU A 428 -15.02 -15.87 -3.60
CA GLU A 428 -15.27 -17.19 -4.20
C GLU A 428 -16.21 -17.11 -5.40
N THR A 429 -17.24 -16.27 -5.33
CA THR A 429 -18.17 -16.04 -6.44
C THR A 429 -17.48 -15.37 -7.61
N PHE A 430 -16.63 -14.38 -7.33
CA PHE A 430 -15.75 -13.76 -8.32
C PHE A 430 -14.89 -14.81 -9.02
N ASP A 431 -14.24 -15.70 -8.27
CA ASP A 431 -13.35 -16.74 -8.80
C ASP A 431 -14.07 -17.74 -9.71
N LYS A 432 -15.33 -18.06 -9.42
CA LYS A 432 -16.14 -18.90 -10.31
C LYS A 432 -16.41 -18.24 -11.66
N ILE A 433 -16.66 -16.93 -11.67
CA ILE A 433 -16.94 -16.16 -12.90
C ILE A 433 -15.66 -15.93 -13.72
N TYR A 434 -14.54 -15.65 -13.05
CA TYR A 434 -13.27 -15.29 -13.68
C TYR A 434 -12.29 -16.47 -13.85
N GLY A 435 -12.59 -17.65 -13.30
CA GLY A 435 -11.72 -18.84 -13.36
C GLY A 435 -11.65 -19.52 -14.73
N GLY A 436 -12.58 -19.22 -15.64
CA GLY A 436 -12.61 -19.73 -17.00
C GLY A 436 -12.08 -18.73 -18.04
N LYS A 437 -12.76 -18.64 -19.19
CA LYS A 437 -12.50 -17.58 -20.16
C LYS A 437 -12.93 -16.25 -19.55
N ARG A 438 -11.97 -15.36 -19.31
CA ARG A 438 -12.21 -14.05 -18.70
C ARG A 438 -13.25 -13.25 -19.51
N PRO A 439 -14.35 -12.78 -18.89
CA PRO A 439 -15.33 -11.94 -19.57
C PRO A 439 -14.74 -10.56 -19.89
N ARG A 440 -15.33 -9.84 -20.85
CA ARG A 440 -15.05 -8.41 -21.03
C ARG A 440 -15.51 -7.62 -19.81
N TYR A 441 -14.97 -6.43 -19.56
CA TYR A 441 -15.20 -5.66 -18.34
C TYR A 441 -16.68 -5.43 -18.03
N ILE A 442 -17.45 -4.90 -18.99
CA ILE A 442 -18.89 -4.64 -18.81
C ILE A 442 -19.70 -5.94 -18.68
N GLU A 443 -19.31 -6.99 -19.42
CA GLU A 443 -19.93 -8.31 -19.30
C GLU A 443 -19.68 -8.91 -17.91
N GLY A 444 -18.45 -8.79 -17.41
CA GLY A 444 -18.03 -9.22 -16.09
C GLY A 444 -18.78 -8.49 -14.98
N TYR A 445 -18.94 -7.16 -15.11
CA TYR A 445 -19.80 -6.36 -14.22
C TYR A 445 -21.23 -6.91 -14.16
N ASN A 446 -21.85 -7.17 -15.30
CA ASN A 446 -23.21 -7.70 -15.36
C ASN A 446 -23.31 -9.09 -14.70
N LYS A 447 -22.38 -10.00 -15.01
CA LYS A 447 -22.33 -11.34 -14.39
C LYS A 447 -22.15 -11.28 -12.89
N LEU A 448 -21.26 -10.42 -12.40
CA LEU A 448 -21.03 -10.24 -10.96
C LEU A 448 -22.26 -9.64 -10.28
N LYS A 449 -22.91 -8.63 -10.89
CA LYS A 449 -24.13 -8.01 -10.35
C LYS A 449 -25.31 -8.98 -10.27
N GLU A 450 -25.36 -9.97 -11.16
CA GLU A 450 -26.37 -11.04 -11.15
C GLU A 450 -26.04 -12.13 -10.11
N ALA A 451 -24.77 -12.45 -9.93
CA ALA A 451 -24.34 -13.52 -9.03
C ALA A 451 -24.19 -13.08 -7.56
N ILE A 452 -23.88 -11.81 -7.31
CA ILE A 452 -23.62 -11.27 -5.97
C ILE A 452 -24.83 -10.48 -5.49
N LYS A 453 -25.39 -10.92 -4.35
CA LYS A 453 -26.43 -10.18 -3.64
C LYS A 453 -25.78 -9.07 -2.81
N PRO A 454 -26.09 -7.77 -3.05
CA PRO A 454 -25.47 -6.68 -2.31
C PRO A 454 -25.69 -6.79 -0.79
N TRP A 455 -24.73 -6.30 0.00
CA TRP A 455 -24.79 -6.34 1.45
C TRP A 455 -26.11 -5.76 1.99
N GLY A 456 -26.74 -6.50 2.91
CA GLY A 456 -28.00 -6.11 3.55
C GLY A 456 -29.22 -6.11 2.63
N LYS A 457 -29.18 -6.82 1.50
CA LYS A 457 -30.35 -7.06 0.64
C LYS A 457 -30.72 -8.52 0.61
#